data_AF-V5GFY1-F1
#
_entry.id   AF-V5GFY1-F1
#
_cell.length_a   1.000
_cell.length_b   1.000
_cell.length_c   1.000
_cell.angle_alpha   90.00
_cell.angle_beta   90.00
_cell.angle_gamma   90.00
#
_symmetry.space_group_name_H-M   'P 1'
#
loop_
_entity.id
_entity.type
_entity.pdbx_description
1 polymer ?
#
loop_
_entity_poly.entity_id
_entity_poly.type
_entity_poly.pdbx_seq_one_letter_code
_entity_poly.pdbx_strand_id
1 'polypeptide(L)'
;MKKTLKLAVYVSTMIVAVNLRFATMQHLRLEVRLCGVESMTANQKNNLYHHTNFRGKKYLDLNATVYQLAIKSREKRYNSYDLVFLLTGESLILIENGVGDTSLNGYAFVGTVCTQYKVGIVHDTGLGHSGVTTMAHE
;
A
#
# COMPACT_ATOMS: atom_id res chain seq x y z
N MET A 1 -10.89 22.90 -4.93
CA MET A 1 -10.07 21.79 -5.46
C MET A 1 -10.86 20.48 -5.43
N LYS A 2 -11.03 19.78 -6.57
CA LYS A 2 -11.76 18.49 -6.67
C LYS A 2 -11.12 17.43 -5.75
N LYS A 3 -11.91 16.52 -5.16
CA LYS A 3 -11.42 15.50 -4.20
C LYS A 3 -10.25 14.66 -4.76
N THR A 4 -10.32 14.24 -6.01
CA THR A 4 -9.26 13.50 -6.70
C THR A 4 -7.95 14.28 -6.79
N LEU A 5 -8.02 15.59 -7.04
CA LEU A 5 -6.84 16.45 -7.08
C LEU A 5 -6.21 16.60 -5.69
N LYS A 6 -7.01 16.62 -4.60
CA LYS A 6 -6.48 16.59 -3.23
C LYS A 6 -5.73 15.29 -2.94
N LEU A 7 -6.30 14.15 -3.34
CA LEU A 7 -5.66 12.85 -3.14
C LEU A 7 -4.36 12.74 -3.95
N ALA A 8 -4.37 13.16 -5.21
CA ALA A 8 -3.17 13.16 -6.05
C ALA A 8 -2.05 14.03 -5.47
N VAL A 9 -2.38 15.24 -4.97
CA VAL A 9 -1.40 16.11 -4.29
C VAL A 9 -0.86 15.44 -3.03
N TYR A 10 -1.73 14.87 -2.19
CA TYR A 10 -1.32 14.18 -0.96
C TYR A 10 -0.33 13.03 -1.24
N VAL A 11 -0.67 12.15 -2.19
CA VAL A 11 0.19 11.03 -2.58
C VAL A 11 1.48 11.54 -3.24
N SER A 12 1.41 12.60 -4.05
CA SER A 12 2.62 13.21 -4.64
C SER A 12 3.57 13.71 -3.56
N THR A 13 3.06 14.37 -2.52
CA THR A 13 3.87 14.82 -1.38
C THR A 13 4.50 13.63 -0.65
N MET A 14 3.76 12.52 -0.46
CA MET A 14 4.32 11.30 0.12
C MET A 14 5.47 10.74 -0.73
N ILE A 15 5.29 10.64 -2.06
CA ILE A 15 6.32 10.13 -2.98
C ILE A 15 7.57 11.01 -2.97
N VAL A 16 7.42 12.33 -2.93
CA VAL A 16 8.57 13.24 -2.76
C VAL A 16 9.31 12.92 -1.46
N ALA A 17 8.61 12.75 -0.34
CA ALA A 17 9.22 12.42 0.93
C ALA A 17 9.89 11.02 0.93
N VAL A 18 9.31 10.03 0.25
CA VAL A 18 9.93 8.71 0.03
C VAL A 18 11.23 8.86 -0.77
N ASN A 19 11.22 9.63 -1.86
CA ASN A 19 12.42 9.88 -2.66
C ASN A 19 13.52 10.61 -1.87
N LEU A 20 13.17 11.49 -0.91
CA LEU A 20 14.16 12.09 -0.01
C LEU A 20 14.87 11.04 0.87
N ARG A 21 14.17 9.97 1.27
CA ARG A 21 14.79 8.85 2.01
C ARG A 21 15.71 8.04 1.10
N PHE A 22 15.30 7.78 -0.14
CA PHE A 22 16.16 7.07 -1.09
C PHE A 22 17.35 7.90 -1.56
N ALA A 23 17.25 9.23 -1.54
CA ALA A 23 18.36 10.12 -1.86
C ALA A 23 19.55 9.99 -0.89
N THR A 24 19.35 9.44 0.31
CA THR A 24 20.44 9.19 1.26
C THR A 24 21.15 7.84 1.05
N MET A 25 20.69 7.00 0.12
CA MET A 25 21.35 5.74 -0.22
C MET A 25 22.63 5.98 -1.04
N GLN A 26 23.71 5.27 -0.71
CA GLN A 26 25.04 5.51 -1.31
C GLN A 26 25.37 4.61 -2.51
N HIS A 27 24.85 3.38 -2.54
CA HIS A 27 25.26 2.36 -3.51
C HIS A 27 24.22 2.07 -4.60
N LEU A 28 23.05 2.69 -4.51
CA LEU A 28 21.97 2.57 -5.49
C LEU A 28 21.23 3.90 -5.56
N ARG A 29 20.95 4.38 -6.77
CA ARG A 29 20.07 5.51 -6.99
C ARG A 29 18.68 4.99 -7.36
N LEU A 30 17.71 5.29 -6.53
CA LEU A 30 16.31 4.94 -6.75
C LEU A 30 15.45 6.20 -6.74
N GLU A 31 14.55 6.29 -7.72
CA GLU A 31 13.59 7.40 -7.84
C GLU A 31 12.21 6.80 -8.15
N VAL A 32 11.29 6.95 -7.21
CA VAL A 32 9.90 6.54 -7.38
C VAL A 32 9.14 7.64 -8.11
N ARG A 33 8.42 7.25 -9.16
CA ARG A 33 7.58 8.16 -9.95
C ARG A 33 6.11 7.80 -9.77
N LEU A 34 5.30 8.81 -9.45
CA LEU A 34 3.86 8.62 -9.33
C LEU A 34 3.22 8.57 -10.73
N CYS A 35 2.83 7.37 -11.17
CA CYS A 35 2.22 7.16 -12.49
C CYS A 35 0.70 7.32 -12.50
N GLY A 36 0.04 7.16 -11.36
CA GLY A 36 -1.41 7.24 -11.26
C GLY A 36 -1.92 7.14 -9.83
N VAL A 37 -3.11 7.70 -9.58
CA VAL A 37 -3.80 7.65 -8.30
C VAL A 37 -5.27 7.33 -8.55
N GLU A 38 -5.77 6.28 -7.91
CA GLU A 38 -7.19 5.89 -7.96
C GLU A 38 -7.78 5.88 -6.55
N SER A 39 -8.95 6.49 -6.39
CA SER A 39 -9.79 6.27 -5.22
C SER A 39 -10.74 5.12 -5.49
N MET A 40 -10.78 4.13 -4.61
CA MET A 40 -11.72 3.01 -4.76
C MET A 40 -13.15 3.40 -4.40
N THR A 41 -14.09 2.89 -5.19
CA THR A 41 -15.51 2.81 -4.81
C THR A 41 -15.73 1.79 -3.69
N ALA A 42 -16.89 1.85 -3.03
CA ALA A 42 -17.26 0.87 -2.00
C ALA A 42 -17.26 -0.58 -2.53
N ASN A 43 -17.74 -0.80 -3.76
CA ASN A 43 -17.75 -2.12 -4.37
C ASN A 43 -16.33 -2.64 -4.66
N GLN A 44 -15.45 -1.78 -5.21
CA GLN A 44 -14.06 -2.15 -5.42
C GLN A 44 -13.36 -2.48 -4.09
N LYS A 45 -13.65 -1.72 -3.03
CA LYS A 45 -13.15 -1.98 -1.69
C LYS A 45 -13.60 -3.34 -1.16
N ASN A 46 -14.89 -3.64 -1.23
CA ASN A 46 -15.45 -4.91 -0.76
C ASN A 46 -14.89 -6.13 -1.51
N ASN A 47 -14.52 -5.97 -2.79
CA ASN A 47 -13.94 -7.04 -3.60
C ASN A 47 -12.43 -7.24 -3.39
N LEU A 48 -11.76 -6.26 -2.78
CA LEU A 48 -10.32 -6.27 -2.54
C LEU A 48 -9.99 -6.59 -1.08
N TYR A 49 -10.74 -6.02 -0.13
CA TYR A 49 -10.42 -6.06 1.29
C TYR A 49 -10.92 -7.36 1.90
N HIS A 50 -10.00 -8.07 2.56
CA HIS A 50 -10.35 -9.20 3.39
C HIS A 50 -10.35 -8.77 4.84
N HIS A 51 -11.50 -8.89 5.50
CA HIS A 51 -11.63 -8.53 6.91
C HIS A 51 -11.70 -9.76 7.79
N THR A 52 -11.10 -9.65 8.97
CA THR A 52 -11.18 -10.68 10.02
C THR A 52 -11.51 -10.04 11.36
N ASN A 53 -12.13 -10.83 12.24
CA ASN A 53 -12.42 -10.43 13.61
C ASN A 53 -11.37 -11.02 14.54
N PHE A 54 -10.66 -10.16 15.28
CA PHE A 54 -9.67 -10.57 16.26
C PHE A 54 -9.94 -9.83 17.57
N ARG A 55 -10.12 -10.59 18.66
CA ARG A 55 -10.42 -10.03 20.00
C ARG A 55 -11.60 -9.03 19.99
N GLY A 56 -12.66 -9.34 19.25
CA GLY A 56 -13.88 -8.52 19.17
C GLY A 56 -13.76 -7.24 18.34
N LYS A 57 -12.65 -7.03 17.63
CA LYS A 57 -12.45 -5.90 16.71
C LYS A 57 -12.25 -6.39 15.27
N LYS A 58 -12.73 -5.61 14.31
CA LYS A 58 -12.59 -5.87 12.88
C LYS A 58 -11.28 -5.27 12.38
N TYR A 59 -10.48 -6.06 11.67
CA TYR A 59 -9.21 -5.65 11.06
C TYR A 59 -9.18 -6.01 9.58
N LEU A 60 -8.34 -5.29 8.82
CA LEU A 60 -7.95 -5.67 7.47
C LEU A 60 -6.84 -6.73 7.56
N ASP A 61 -7.11 -7.93 7.05
CA ASP A 61 -6.15 -9.03 6.98
C ASP A 61 -5.12 -8.73 5.89
N LEU A 62 -3.89 -8.45 6.29
CA LEU A 62 -2.78 -8.08 5.40
C LEU A 62 -2.45 -9.18 4.41
N ASN A 63 -2.38 -10.43 4.87
CA ASN A 63 -1.96 -11.55 4.04
C ASN A 63 -3.00 -11.81 2.94
N ALA A 64 -4.27 -11.97 3.31
CA ALA A 64 -5.33 -12.20 2.35
C ALA A 64 -5.52 -11.00 1.39
N THR A 65 -5.45 -9.77 1.91
CA THR A 65 -5.64 -8.55 1.09
C THR A 65 -4.49 -8.33 0.11
N VAL A 66 -3.23 -8.62 0.48
CA VAL A 66 -2.09 -8.41 -0.43
C VAL A 66 -2.11 -9.40 -1.59
N TYR A 67 -2.54 -10.65 -1.36
CA TYR A 67 -2.74 -11.63 -2.42
C TYR A 67 -3.85 -11.18 -3.38
N GLN A 68 -4.96 -10.69 -2.86
CA GLN A 68 -6.05 -10.17 -3.68
C GLN A 68 -5.62 -8.92 -4.48
N LEU A 69 -4.77 -8.07 -3.90
CA LEU A 69 -4.16 -6.94 -4.58
C LEU A 69 -3.21 -7.39 -5.70
N ALA A 70 -2.42 -8.44 -5.48
CA ALA A 70 -1.54 -9.03 -6.50
C ALA A 70 -2.32 -9.67 -7.66
N ILE A 71 -3.54 -10.16 -7.42
CA ILE A 71 -4.44 -10.60 -8.49
C ILE A 71 -4.96 -9.38 -9.25
N LYS A 72 -5.40 -8.35 -8.52
CA LYS A 72 -5.91 -7.10 -9.11
C LYS A 72 -4.88 -6.36 -9.96
N SER A 73 -3.61 -6.34 -9.55
CA SER A 73 -2.52 -5.68 -10.26
C SER A 73 -2.18 -6.33 -11.61
N ARG A 74 -2.80 -7.47 -11.96
CA ARG A 74 -2.69 -8.12 -13.28
C ARG A 74 -3.67 -7.56 -14.31
N GLU A 75 -4.64 -6.73 -13.90
CA GLU A 75 -5.50 -6.01 -14.85
C GLU A 75 -4.63 -5.16 -15.80
N LYS A 76 -4.94 -5.16 -17.11
CA LYS A 76 -4.10 -4.52 -18.16
C LYS A 76 -3.65 -3.09 -17.86
N ARG A 77 -4.47 -2.32 -17.13
CA ARG A 77 -4.19 -0.92 -16.75
C ARG A 77 -2.98 -0.75 -15.81
N TYR A 78 -2.55 -1.81 -15.13
CA TYR A 78 -1.39 -1.80 -14.23
C TYR A 78 -0.12 -2.38 -14.88
N ASN A 79 -0.20 -2.87 -16.13
CA ASN A 79 0.93 -3.52 -16.80
C ASN A 79 2.14 -2.59 -16.93
N SER A 80 1.91 -1.30 -17.15
CA SER A 80 2.95 -0.29 -17.32
C SER A 80 3.52 0.25 -16.00
N TYR A 81 3.08 -0.25 -14.84
CA TYR A 81 3.58 0.21 -13.54
C TYR A 81 4.48 -0.85 -12.91
N ASP A 82 5.61 -0.43 -12.35
CA ASP A 82 6.56 -1.33 -11.69
C ASP A 82 6.12 -1.71 -10.27
N LEU A 83 5.27 -0.89 -9.63
CA LEU A 83 4.73 -1.11 -8.30
C LEU A 83 3.29 -0.60 -8.19
N VAL A 84 2.46 -1.29 -7.40
CA VAL A 84 1.09 -0.88 -7.06
C VAL A 84 0.90 -0.91 -5.55
N PHE A 85 0.70 0.27 -4.94
CA PHE A 85 0.43 0.39 -3.51
C PHE A 85 -1.07 0.57 -3.22
N LEU A 86 -1.55 -0.14 -2.19
CA LEU A 86 -2.82 0.14 -1.53
C LEU A 86 -2.58 1.01 -0.30
N LEU A 87 -3.08 2.25 -0.32
CA LEU A 87 -3.14 3.10 0.87
C LEU A 87 -4.46 2.87 1.61
N THR A 88 -4.41 2.65 2.92
CA THR A 88 -5.60 2.42 3.73
C THR A 88 -5.48 3.02 5.13
N GLY A 89 -6.58 3.60 5.63
CA GLY A 89 -6.68 4.03 7.02
C GLY A 89 -7.27 2.97 7.95
N GLU A 90 -7.51 1.75 7.45
CA GLU A 90 -8.05 0.67 8.29
C GLU A 90 -6.98 0.07 9.19
N SER A 91 -7.38 -0.36 10.39
CA SER A 91 -6.51 -1.09 11.30
C SER A 91 -6.12 -2.42 10.68
N LEU A 92 -4.82 -2.70 10.67
CA LEU A 92 -4.23 -3.87 10.02
C LEU A 92 -4.06 -5.03 11.01
N ILE A 93 -4.08 -6.24 10.47
CA ILE A 93 -3.64 -7.44 11.18
C ILE A 93 -2.94 -8.38 10.21
N LEU A 94 -1.86 -9.01 10.65
CA LEU A 94 -1.27 -10.18 10.01
C LEU A 94 -1.56 -11.39 10.88
N ILE A 95 -2.17 -12.43 10.32
CA ILE A 95 -2.41 -13.69 11.00
C ILE A 95 -1.45 -14.74 10.43
N GLU A 96 -0.48 -15.15 11.24
CA GLU A 96 0.48 -16.20 10.91
C GLU A 96 0.42 -17.28 11.97
N ASN A 97 0.19 -18.53 11.55
CA ASN A 97 0.13 -19.70 12.43
C ASN A 97 -0.84 -19.53 13.62
N GLY A 98 -1.95 -18.79 13.41
CA GLY A 98 -2.95 -18.50 14.44
C GLY A 98 -2.60 -17.36 15.40
N VAL A 99 -1.44 -16.72 15.25
CA VAL A 99 -1.03 -15.54 16.02
C VAL A 99 -1.34 -14.28 15.20
N GLY A 100 -2.11 -13.37 15.79
CA GLY A 100 -2.44 -12.08 15.18
C GLY A 100 -1.50 -10.98 15.63
N ASP A 101 -0.80 -10.35 14.70
CA ASP A 101 0.02 -9.15 14.92
C ASP A 101 -0.71 -7.91 14.36
N THR A 102 -1.01 -6.96 15.23
CA THR A 102 -1.67 -5.68 14.90
C THR A 102 -0.72 -4.48 14.99
N SER A 103 0.59 -4.70 15.15
CA SER A 103 1.60 -3.63 15.27
C SER A 103 2.13 -3.16 13.91
N LEU A 104 1.80 -3.89 12.84
CA LEU A 104 2.27 -3.63 11.49
C LEU A 104 1.61 -2.40 10.88
N ASN A 105 2.41 -1.64 10.14
CA ASN A 105 1.94 -0.47 9.38
C ASN A 105 1.96 -0.71 7.86
N GLY A 106 2.52 -1.82 7.39
CA GLY A 106 2.59 -2.16 5.97
C GLY A 106 2.78 -3.65 5.75
N TYR A 107 2.68 -4.07 4.49
CA TYR A 107 2.97 -5.44 4.08
C TYR A 107 3.19 -5.52 2.57
N ALA A 108 4.31 -6.08 2.13
CA ALA A 108 4.62 -6.35 0.73
C ALA A 108 5.34 -7.70 0.53
N PHE A 109 5.35 -8.18 -0.71
CA PHE A 109 6.14 -9.35 -1.07
C PHE A 109 7.61 -8.97 -1.29
N VAL A 110 8.54 -9.75 -0.74
CA VAL A 110 9.98 -9.45 -0.82
C VAL A 110 10.55 -9.79 -2.21
N GLY A 111 11.22 -8.83 -2.84
CA GLY A 111 11.99 -9.06 -4.08
C GLY A 111 11.13 -9.22 -5.35
N THR A 112 9.90 -8.73 -5.34
CA THR A 112 8.91 -9.03 -6.38
C THR A 112 8.60 -7.88 -7.34
N VAL A 113 9.33 -6.77 -7.30
CA VAL A 113 9.09 -5.57 -8.13
C VAL A 113 8.98 -5.87 -9.63
N CYS A 114 9.78 -6.80 -10.15
CA CYS A 114 9.74 -7.21 -11.57
C CYS A 114 8.80 -8.40 -11.85
N THR A 115 7.88 -8.73 -10.93
CA THR A 115 7.02 -9.92 -11.02
C THR A 115 5.53 -9.55 -10.95
N GLN A 116 4.66 -10.56 -11.02
CA GLN A 116 3.22 -10.39 -10.79
C GLN A 116 2.84 -10.04 -9.34
N TYR A 117 3.78 -10.12 -8.40
CA TYR A 117 3.57 -9.81 -6.98
C TYR A 117 4.11 -8.42 -6.59
N LYS A 118 4.17 -7.49 -7.56
CA LYS A 118 4.66 -6.11 -7.43
C LYS A 118 3.71 -5.17 -6.66
N VAL A 119 3.29 -5.59 -5.48
CA VAL A 119 2.26 -4.90 -4.70
C VAL A 119 2.67 -4.73 -3.24
N GLY A 120 2.17 -3.66 -2.62
CA GLY A 120 2.34 -3.41 -1.20
C GLY A 120 1.11 -2.73 -0.59
N ILE A 121 0.93 -2.91 0.72
CA ILE A 121 -0.10 -2.24 1.52
C ILE A 121 0.58 -1.29 2.48
N VAL A 122 0.06 -0.07 2.62
CA VAL A 122 0.56 0.94 3.55
C VAL A 122 -0.61 1.49 4.35
N HIS A 123 -0.47 1.44 5.67
CA HIS A 123 -1.36 2.11 6.61
C HIS A 123 -1.07 3.61 6.60
N ASP A 124 -2.09 4.39 6.28
CA ASP A 124 -2.02 5.84 6.31
C ASP A 124 -3.40 6.42 6.67
N THR A 125 -3.46 7.13 7.80
CA THR A 125 -4.71 7.73 8.30
C THR A 125 -5.02 9.09 7.65
N GLY A 126 -4.20 9.54 6.69
CA GLY A 126 -4.29 10.87 6.08
C GLY A 126 -3.75 12.00 6.96
N LEU A 127 -3.26 11.68 8.17
CA LEU A 127 -2.71 12.65 9.12
C LEU A 127 -1.18 12.56 9.13
N GLY A 128 -0.52 13.66 8.74
CA GLY A 128 0.92 13.82 8.91
C GLY A 128 1.80 12.94 8.02
N HIS A 129 1.25 12.33 6.95
CA HIS A 129 2.00 11.46 6.04
C HIS A 129 2.66 10.27 6.76
N SER A 130 1.96 9.67 7.74
CA SER A 130 2.48 8.56 8.55
C SER A 130 2.95 7.37 7.71
N GLY A 131 2.34 7.16 6.54
CA GLY A 131 2.71 6.09 5.62
C GLY A 131 4.03 6.28 4.87
N VAL A 132 4.71 7.44 4.95
CA VAL A 132 5.96 7.69 4.19
C VAL A 132 7.08 6.74 4.57
N THR A 133 7.31 6.56 5.88
CA THR A 133 8.37 5.66 6.36
C THR A 133 8.07 4.22 5.96
N THR A 134 6.81 3.82 6.10
CA THR A 134 6.34 2.48 5.73
C THR A 134 6.47 2.24 4.22
N MET A 135 5.98 3.15 3.38
CA MET A 135 6.09 3.00 1.92
C MET A 135 7.53 2.90 1.42
N ALA A 136 8.49 3.53 2.11
CA ALA A 136 9.90 3.38 1.78
C ALA A 136 10.51 2.06 2.28
N HIS A 137 9.88 1.42 3.27
CA HIS A 137 10.31 0.14 3.84
C HIS A 137 9.78 -1.05 3.04
N GLU A 138 8.50 -1.00 2.68
CA GLU A 138 7.81 -2.00 1.83
C GLU A 138 8.25 -1.92 0.36
#